data_AF-A0A2G4GB31-F1
#
_entry.id   AF-A0A2G4GB31-F1
#
_cell.length_a   1.000
_cell.length_b   1.000
_cell.length_c   1.000
_cell.angle_alpha   90.00
_cell.angle_beta   90.00
_cell.angle_gamma   90.00
#
_symmetry.space_group_name_H-M   'P 1'
#
loop_
_entity.id
_entity.type
_entity.pdbx_description
1 polymer ?
#
loop_
_entity_poly.entity_id
_entity_poly.type
_entity_poly.pdbx_seq_one_letter_code
_entity_poly.pdbx_strand_id
1 'polypeptide(L)' 'MIAGDGSTMKLKGCGLVVVNPPWQFEREAEPMLSFLSEALAQAPGGGGRVTWLVGE' A
#
# COMPACT_ATOMS: atom_id res chain seq x y z
N MET A 1 -1.93 -3.71 -10.76
CA MET A 1 -3.11 -3.39 -11.60
C MET A 1 -4.26 -3.19 -10.64
N ILE A 2 -4.70 -1.94 -10.44
CA ILE A 2 -5.68 -1.57 -9.41
C ILE A 2 -7.07 -1.83 -10.03
N ALA A 3 -7.76 -2.90 -9.60
CA ALA A 3 -9.08 -3.39 -10.03
C ALA A 3 -9.55 -2.87 -11.41
N GLY A 4 -9.56 -3.74 -12.42
CA GLY A 4 -9.82 -3.42 -13.83
C GLY A 4 -10.87 -2.33 -14.13
N ASP A 5 -10.72 -1.71 -15.29
CA ASP A 5 -11.55 -0.64 -15.87
C ASP A 5 -13.07 -0.86 -15.78
N GLY A 6 -13.56 -2.10 -15.65
CA GLY A 6 -14.98 -2.43 -15.46
C GLY A 6 -15.51 -2.50 -14.00
N SER A 7 -14.72 -2.20 -12.97
CA SER A 7 -15.16 -2.30 -11.58
C SER A 7 -16.00 -1.10 -11.10
N THR A 8 -17.12 -1.35 -10.42
CA THR A 8 -17.99 -0.32 -9.80
C THR A 8 -17.36 0.34 -8.55
N MET A 9 -16.20 -0.15 -8.12
CA MET A 9 -15.44 0.38 -6.97
C MET A 9 -14.82 1.74 -7.30
N LYS A 10 -15.29 2.78 -6.61
CA LYS A 10 -14.81 4.16 -6.80
C LYS A 10 -13.46 4.43 -6.13
N LEU A 11 -13.23 3.87 -4.93
CA LEU A 11 -11.96 3.96 -4.22
C LEU A 11 -11.27 2.61 -4.26
N LYS A 12 -10.19 2.52 -5.02
CA LYS A 12 -9.48 1.26 -5.27
C LYS A 12 -8.22 1.08 -4.38
N GLY A 13 -7.98 2.04 -3.49
CA GLY A 13 -6.85 2.05 -2.56
C GLY A 13 -6.74 3.38 -1.83
N CYS A 14 -5.91 3.42 -0.79
CA CYS A 14 -5.54 4.63 -0.05
C CYS A 14 -4.05 4.56 0.32
N GLY A 15 -3.54 5.63 0.91
CA GLY A 15 -2.15 5.68 1.36
C GLY A 15 -1.93 6.76 2.41
N LEU A 16 -0.75 6.73 3.01
CA LEU A 16 -0.26 7.69 4.00
C LEU A 16 1.07 8.25 3.50
N VAL A 17 1.26 9.56 3.65
CA VAL A 17 2.57 10.20 3.50
C VAL A 17 3.08 10.52 4.90
N VAL A 18 4.26 10.00 5.23
CA VAL A 18 4.90 10.20 6.53
C VAL A 18 6.11 11.10 6.33
N VAL A 19 6.11 12.26 6.98
CA VAL A 19 7.24 13.19 6.99
C VAL A 19 8.06 12.93 8.24
N ASN A 20 9.39 12.87 8.09
CA ASN A 20 10.33 12.52 9.16
C ASN A 20 9.95 11.19 9.85
N PRO A 21 9.87 10.07 9.09
CA PRO A 21 9.53 8.78 9.68
C PRO A 21 10.61 8.37 10.70
N PRO A 22 10.23 7.63 11.76
CA PRO A 22 11.20 7.09 12.70
C PRO A 22 12.17 6.13 11.98
N TRP A 23 13.36 5.94 12.58
CA TRP A 23 14.36 5.04 12.01
C TRP A 23 13.76 3.63 11.81
N GLN A 24 14.02 3.04 10.64
CA GLN A 24 13.55 1.72 10.23
C GLN A 24 12.03 1.58 10.04
N PHE A 25 11.27 2.67 9.93
CA PHE A 25 9.82 2.62 9.68
C PHE A 25 9.43 1.70 8.50
N GLU A 26 10.18 1.75 7.40
CA GLU A 26 9.97 0.88 6.24
C GLU A 26 10.04 -0.62 6.58
N ARG A 27 10.95 -1.02 7.49
CA ARG A 27 11.15 -2.42 7.88
C ARG A 27 9.96 -2.98 8.66
N GLU A 28 9.26 -2.12 9.38
CA GLU A 28 8.04 -2.49 10.09
C GLU A 28 6.81 -2.40 9.17
N ALA A 29 6.77 -1.39 8.29
CA ALA A 29 5.64 -1.14 7.41
C ALA A 29 5.52 -2.16 6.27
N GLU A 30 6.63 -2.63 5.69
CA GLU A 30 6.64 -3.62 4.61
C GLU A 30 5.94 -4.95 4.98
N PRO A 31 6.33 -5.67 6.06
CA PRO A 31 5.67 -6.93 6.41
C PRO A 31 4.20 -6.72 6.80
N MET A 32 3.88 -5.61 7.48
CA MET A 32 2.51 -5.25 7.79
C MET A 32 1.67 -5.05 6.52
N LEU A 33 2.19 -4.33 5.52
CA LEU A 33 1.49 -4.11 4.26
C LEU A 33 1.37 -5.39 3.43
N SER A 34 2.36 -6.28 3.45
CA SER A 34 2.25 -7.60 2.79
C SER A 34 1.08 -8.40 3.36
N PHE A 35 1.00 -8.50 4.69
CA PHE A 35 -0.10 -9.16 5.38
C PHE A 35 -1.46 -8.52 5.05
N LEU A 36 -1.55 -7.20 5.14
CA LEU A 36 -2.80 -6.48 4.84
C LEU A 36 -3.21 -6.61 3.37
N SER A 37 -2.26 -6.66 2.45
CA SER A 37 -2.52 -6.83 1.02
C SER A 37 -3.21 -8.16 0.72
N GLU A 38 -2.76 -9.24 1.36
CA GLU A 38 -3.37 -10.56 1.25
C GLU A 38 -4.74 -10.60 1.93
N ALA A 39 -4.84 -10.06 3.15
CA ALA A 39 -6.05 -10.12 3.95
C ALA A 39 -7.20 -9.24 3.40
N LEU A 40 -6.88 -8.12 2.76
CA LEU A 40 -7.87 -7.13 2.32
C LEU A 40 -8.18 -7.19 0.82
N ALA A 41 -7.46 -8.01 0.04
CA ALA A 41 -7.69 -8.12 -1.41
C ALA A 41 -9.13 -8.58 -1.72
N GLN A 42 -9.90 -7.72 -2.39
CA GLN A 42 -11.26 -8.04 -2.84
C GLN A 42 -11.31 -8.67 -4.24
N ALA A 43 -10.21 -8.55 -4.99
CA ALA A 43 -10.05 -9.06 -6.35
C ALA A 43 -8.56 -9.21 -6.67
N PRO A 44 -8.20 -9.96 -7.73
CA PRO A 44 -6.83 -10.03 -8.21
C PRO A 44 -6.23 -8.63 -8.45
N GLY A 45 -4.98 -8.45 -8.03
CA GLY A 45 -4.25 -7.19 -8.19
C GLY A 45 -4.27 -6.25 -6.97
N GLY A 46 -4.83 -6.70 -5.83
CA GLY A 46 -4.63 -6.06 -4.53
C GLY A 46 -3.14 -6.05 -4.12
N GLY A 47 -2.69 -4.98 -3.48
CA GLY A 47 -1.30 -4.82 -3.09
C GLY A 47 -1.06 -3.57 -2.25
N GLY A 48 0.11 -3.54 -1.62
CA GLY A 48 0.61 -2.45 -0.79
C GLY A 48 2.09 -2.26 -1.06
N ARG A 49 2.58 -1.03 -0.84
CA ARG A 49 3.99 -0.71 -1.02
C ARG A 49 4.42 0.40 -0.07
N VAL A 50 5.68 0.33 0.34
CA VAL A 50 6.39 1.44 0.97
C VAL A 50 7.36 2.00 -0.06
N THR A 51 7.50 3.32 -0.12
CA THR A 51 8.45 3.96 -1.04
C THR A 51 8.92 5.28 -0.46
N TRP A 52 10.21 5.56 -0.58
CA TRP A 52 10.75 6.89 -0.33
C TRP A 52 10.41 7.80 -1.49
N LEU A 53 9.63 8.85 -1.20
CA LEU A 53 9.28 9.87 -2.20
C LEU A 53 10.46 10.80 -2.49
N VAL A 54 11.27 11.06 -1.46
CA VAL A 54 12.50 11.84 -1.51
C VAL A 54 13.51 11.08 -0.66
N GLY A 55 14.69 10.79 -1.21
CA GLY A 55 15.79 10.20 -0.45
C GLY A 55 16.38 11.19 0.55
N GLU A 56 17.19 10.70 1.48
CA GLU A 56 17.98 11.56 2.37
C GLU A 56 19.08 12.33 1.60
#